data_AF-A0A3M9ML80-F1
#
_entry.id   AF-A0A3M9ML80-F1
#
_cell.length_a   1.000
_cell.length_b   1.000
_cell.length_c   1.000
_cell.angle_alpha   90.00
_cell.angle_beta   90.00
_cell.angle_gamma   90.00
#
_symmetry.space_group_name_H-M   'P 1'
#
loop_
_entity.id
_entity.type
_entity.pdbx_description
1 polymer ?
#
loop_
_entity_poly.entity_id
_entity_poly.type
_entity_poly.pdbx_seq_one_letter_code
_entity_poly.pdbx_strand_id
1 'polypeptide(L)'
;MNGLEKLLDQCEKNIDFYTKHLDSLRRNIALQEEAKRLLNTINPEQDYVDFKEMEQFNNYNGYITISTLDLSVNLMNLVKAKTDWEKIFFIKYSYLIIYETIDKLKPLKGKSGIQTIVESNYPDLEGSLKSLFQDIDAFKKATDYKKIENTRNYTAGHIEKSLKKYYDTAYKLDGEEAASFINQFLIILNKALFITRDYAVIANKNQKEKSRDTNVRLNNLLDEIQSFIRK
;
A
#
# COMPACT_ATOMS: atom_id res chain seq x y z
N MET A 1 17.65 26.44 2.29
CA MET A 1 16.77 25.58 1.48
C MET A 1 15.36 26.15 1.50
N ASN A 2 14.88 26.63 0.36
CA ASN A 2 13.49 27.10 0.23
C ASN A 2 12.50 25.92 0.29
N GLY A 3 11.19 26.21 0.36
CA GLY A 3 10.15 25.17 0.49
C GLY A 3 10.13 24.17 -0.69
N LEU A 4 10.45 24.64 -1.89
CA LEU A 4 10.47 23.83 -3.11
C LEU A 4 11.65 22.85 -3.14
N GLU A 5 12.84 23.32 -2.77
CA GLU A 5 14.04 22.48 -2.68
C GLU A 5 13.86 21.37 -1.64
N LYS A 6 13.21 21.66 -0.51
CA LYS A 6 12.86 20.65 0.50
C LYS A 6 11.92 19.58 -0.07
N LEU A 7 10.93 19.99 -0.85
CA LEU A 7 9.99 19.07 -1.46
C LEU A 7 10.69 18.14 -2.48
N LEU A 8 11.53 18.72 -3.33
CA LEU A 8 12.29 17.97 -4.33
C LEU A 8 13.25 16.96 -3.69
N ASP A 9 14.01 17.38 -2.68
CA ASP A 9 14.90 16.49 -1.91
C ASP A 9 14.11 15.35 -1.24
N GLN A 10 12.93 15.65 -0.68
CA GLN A 10 12.07 14.62 -0.11
C GLN A 10 11.56 13.63 -1.17
N CYS A 11 11.16 14.12 -2.35
CA CYS A 11 10.75 13.25 -3.46
C CYS A 11 11.90 12.34 -3.91
N GLU A 12 13.10 12.88 -4.07
CA GLU A 12 14.28 12.10 -4.49
C GLU A 12 14.64 11.01 -3.47
N LYS A 13 14.61 11.35 -2.17
CA LYS A 13 14.79 10.38 -1.08
C LYS A 13 13.71 9.29 -1.07
N ASN A 14 12.45 9.68 -1.24
CA ASN A 14 11.34 8.74 -1.33
C ASN A 14 11.54 7.80 -2.53
N ILE A 15 11.91 8.32 -3.69
CA ILE A 15 12.13 7.52 -4.90
C ILE A 15 13.21 6.47 -4.65
N ASP A 16 14.40 6.88 -4.20
CA ASP A 16 15.50 5.94 -3.91
C ASP A 16 15.10 4.88 -2.87
N PHE A 17 14.47 5.30 -1.78
CA PHE A 17 14.03 4.40 -0.71
C PHE A 17 12.98 3.40 -1.20
N TYR A 18 11.90 3.88 -1.82
CA TYR A 18 10.77 3.03 -2.23
C TYR A 18 11.09 2.15 -3.43
N THR A 19 12.01 2.54 -4.32
CA THR A 19 12.54 1.63 -5.34
C THR A 19 13.24 0.43 -4.70
N LYS A 20 14.15 0.66 -3.74
CA LYS A 20 14.84 -0.43 -3.02
C LYS A 20 13.88 -1.29 -2.22
N HIS A 21 12.88 -0.67 -1.59
CA HIS A 21 11.84 -1.37 -0.83
C HIS A 21 10.99 -2.25 -1.75
N LEU A 22 10.59 -1.75 -2.93
CA LEU A 22 9.83 -2.52 -3.91
C LEU A 22 10.62 -3.74 -4.43
N ASP A 23 11.91 -3.58 -4.69
CA ASP A 23 12.79 -4.70 -5.05
C ASP A 23 12.86 -5.76 -3.94
N SER A 24 12.87 -5.32 -2.68
CA SER A 24 12.83 -6.21 -1.52
C SER A 24 11.50 -6.96 -1.43
N LEU A 25 10.38 -6.26 -1.57
CA LEU A 25 9.04 -6.86 -1.60
C LEU A 25 8.91 -7.89 -2.72
N ARG A 26 9.41 -7.59 -3.92
CA ARG A 26 9.42 -8.54 -5.05
C ARG A 26 10.15 -9.83 -4.71
N ARG A 27 11.33 -9.73 -4.09
CA ARG A 27 12.09 -10.92 -3.64
C ARG A 27 11.33 -11.70 -2.56
N ASN A 28 10.74 -11.01 -1.60
CA ASN A 28 9.98 -11.65 -0.52
C ASN A 28 8.75 -12.40 -1.05
N ILE A 29 8.02 -11.81 -1.99
CA ILE A 29 6.88 -12.45 -2.65
C ILE A 29 7.34 -13.71 -3.39
N ALA A 30 8.44 -13.63 -4.17
CA ALA A 30 8.97 -14.80 -4.88
C ALA A 30 9.38 -15.94 -3.93
N LEU A 31 10.02 -15.61 -2.80
CA LEU A 31 10.37 -16.60 -1.77
C LEU A 31 9.12 -17.23 -1.14
N GLN A 32 8.09 -16.44 -0.90
CA GLN A 32 6.83 -16.90 -0.35
C GLN A 32 6.09 -17.83 -1.32
N GLU A 33 6.05 -17.49 -2.61
CA GLU A 33 5.47 -18.33 -3.66
C GLU A 33 6.20 -19.68 -3.77
N GLU A 34 7.53 -19.66 -3.73
CA GLU A 34 8.34 -20.88 -3.77
C GLU A 34 8.10 -21.76 -2.53
N ALA A 35 8.08 -21.16 -1.33
CA ALA A 35 7.79 -21.88 -0.10
C ALA A 35 6.38 -22.51 -0.13
N LYS A 36 5.37 -21.77 -0.60
CA LYS A 36 4.00 -22.27 -0.77
C LYS A 36 3.97 -23.44 -1.77
N ARG A 37 4.72 -23.36 -2.87
CA ARG A 37 4.85 -24.46 -3.84
C ARG A 37 5.42 -25.72 -3.20
N LEU A 38 6.52 -25.60 -2.45
CA LEU A 38 7.14 -26.73 -1.76
C LEU A 38 6.20 -27.36 -0.72
N LEU A 39 5.55 -26.54 0.10
CA LEU A 39 4.60 -27.03 1.10
C LEU A 39 3.41 -27.76 0.46
N ASN A 40 2.86 -27.24 -0.64
CA ASN A 40 1.81 -27.92 -1.39
C ASN A 40 2.23 -29.28 -1.95
N THR A 41 3.52 -29.52 -2.22
CA THR A 41 3.99 -30.87 -2.61
C THR A 41 3.98 -31.86 -1.45
N ILE A 42 4.09 -31.37 -0.21
CA ILE A 42 4.13 -32.20 1.00
C ILE A 42 2.71 -32.49 1.49
N ASN A 43 1.86 -31.46 1.57
CA ASN A 43 0.48 -31.59 2.00
C ASN A 43 -0.44 -30.66 1.19
N PRO A 44 -1.01 -31.15 0.06
CA PRO A 44 -1.87 -30.35 -0.81
C PRO A 44 -3.17 -29.87 -0.15
N GLU A 45 -3.69 -30.62 0.82
CA GLU A 45 -4.98 -30.36 1.48
C GLU A 45 -4.87 -29.34 2.62
N GLN A 46 -3.64 -28.95 3.00
CA GLN A 46 -3.43 -28.02 4.09
C GLN A 46 -3.78 -26.58 3.69
N ASP A 47 -4.69 -25.98 4.44
CA ASP A 47 -5.00 -24.57 4.30
C ASP A 47 -3.91 -23.72 4.96
N TYR A 48 -2.92 -23.27 4.18
CA TYR A 48 -1.83 -22.39 4.64
C TYR A 48 -2.32 -20.96 4.90
N VAL A 49 -3.20 -20.80 5.91
CA VAL A 49 -3.86 -19.53 6.26
C VAL A 49 -2.84 -18.42 6.52
N ASP A 50 -1.79 -18.70 7.30
CA ASP A 50 -0.73 -17.73 7.61
C ASP A 50 -0.01 -17.24 6.32
N PHE A 51 0.14 -18.10 5.30
CA PHE A 51 0.70 -17.69 4.00
C PHE A 51 -0.27 -16.84 3.20
N LYS A 52 -1.57 -17.17 3.17
CA LYS A 52 -2.59 -16.35 2.49
C LYS A 52 -2.65 -14.95 3.11
N GLU A 53 -2.55 -14.87 4.43
CA GLU A 53 -2.53 -13.61 5.14
C GLU A 53 -1.30 -12.76 4.80
N MET A 54 -0.10 -13.36 4.86
CA MET A 54 1.15 -12.71 4.49
C MET A 54 1.13 -12.22 3.04
N GLU A 55 0.53 -13.00 2.13
CA GLU A 55 0.35 -12.63 0.72
C GLU A 55 -0.50 -11.36 0.58
N GLN A 56 -1.63 -11.28 1.31
CA GLN A 56 -2.49 -10.11 1.28
C GLN A 56 -1.79 -8.85 1.83
N PHE A 57 -1.02 -8.97 2.91
CA PHE A 57 -0.24 -7.86 3.44
C PHE A 57 0.91 -7.43 2.53
N ASN A 58 1.62 -8.37 1.92
CA ASN A 58 2.67 -8.06 0.95
C ASN A 58 2.11 -7.37 -0.28
N ASN A 59 0.98 -7.81 -0.81
CA ASN A 59 0.29 -7.16 -1.91
C ASN A 59 -0.17 -5.75 -1.56
N TYR A 60 -0.73 -5.57 -0.36
CA TYR A 60 -1.13 -4.25 0.13
C TYR A 60 0.08 -3.30 0.30
N ASN A 61 1.17 -3.78 0.90
CA ASN A 61 2.41 -3.02 1.04
C ASN A 61 3.02 -2.65 -0.32
N GLY A 62 3.06 -3.62 -1.25
CA GLY A 62 3.52 -3.40 -2.62
C GLY A 62 2.71 -2.33 -3.33
N TYR A 63 1.38 -2.40 -3.22
CA TYR A 63 0.50 -1.41 -3.81
C TYR A 63 0.72 0.01 -3.26
N ILE A 64 0.80 0.16 -1.93
CA ILE A 64 1.08 1.48 -1.32
C ILE A 64 2.47 1.99 -1.71
N THR A 65 3.46 1.11 -1.75
CA THR A 65 4.84 1.44 -2.14
C THR A 65 4.89 1.97 -3.57
N ILE A 66 4.22 1.29 -4.51
CA ILE A 66 4.11 1.72 -5.91
C ILE A 66 3.41 3.07 -6.00
N SER A 67 2.25 3.23 -5.37
CA SER A 67 1.53 4.52 -5.38
C SER A 67 2.37 5.66 -4.79
N THR A 68 3.13 5.39 -3.73
CA THR A 68 4.02 6.38 -3.10
C THR A 68 5.17 6.76 -4.02
N LEU A 69 5.77 5.77 -4.69
CA LEU A 69 6.84 5.96 -5.67
C LEU A 69 6.35 6.79 -6.85
N ASP A 70 5.24 6.38 -7.49
CA ASP A 70 4.69 7.03 -8.66
C ASP A 70 4.28 8.48 -8.36
N LEU A 71 3.64 8.72 -7.20
CA LEU A 71 3.28 10.07 -6.79
C LEU A 71 4.51 10.93 -6.46
N SER A 72 5.58 10.36 -5.89
CA SER A 72 6.82 11.08 -5.65
C SER A 72 7.51 11.48 -6.96
N VAL A 73 7.53 10.57 -7.95
CA VAL A 73 8.04 10.84 -9.30
C VAL A 73 7.21 11.93 -9.98
N ASN A 74 5.87 11.81 -9.94
CA ASN A 74 5.00 12.79 -10.58
C ASN A 74 5.09 14.16 -9.91
N LEU A 75 5.18 14.23 -8.58
CA LEU A 75 5.31 15.50 -7.86
C LEU A 75 6.63 16.19 -8.20
N MET A 76 7.73 15.44 -8.23
CA MET A 76 9.03 15.95 -8.66
C MET A 76 8.97 16.51 -10.08
N ASN A 77 8.36 15.77 -11.01
CA ASN A 77 8.27 16.20 -12.41
C ASN A 77 7.26 17.32 -12.63
N LEU A 78 6.18 17.39 -11.85
CA LEU A 78 5.24 18.51 -11.84
C LEU A 78 5.94 19.82 -11.48
N VAL A 79 6.81 19.79 -10.47
CA VAL A 79 7.64 20.94 -10.08
C VAL A 79 8.64 21.32 -11.17
N LYS A 80 9.24 20.33 -11.84
CA LYS A 80 10.26 20.53 -12.89
C LYS A 80 9.68 20.82 -14.28
N ALA A 81 8.35 20.73 -14.45
CA ALA A 81 7.68 20.88 -15.74
C ALA A 81 7.87 22.29 -16.33
N LYS A 82 8.14 22.35 -17.63
CA LYS A 82 8.44 23.60 -18.36
C LYS A 82 7.23 24.13 -19.13
N THR A 83 6.31 23.24 -19.48
CA THR A 83 5.10 23.56 -20.24
C THR A 83 3.85 23.23 -19.44
N ASP A 84 2.75 23.92 -19.75
CA ASP A 84 1.47 23.65 -19.08
C ASP A 84 0.95 22.25 -19.41
N TRP A 85 1.27 21.71 -20.59
CA TRP A 85 0.83 20.36 -20.95
C TRP A 85 1.59 19.26 -20.19
N GLU A 86 2.88 19.46 -19.89
CA GLU A 86 3.63 18.59 -18.98
C GLU A 86 3.00 18.62 -17.58
N LYS A 87 2.66 19.80 -17.06
CA LYS A 87 1.97 19.92 -15.75
C LYS A 87 0.65 19.16 -15.78
N ILE A 88 -0.20 19.42 -16.78
CA ILE A 88 -1.49 18.73 -16.96
C ILE A 88 -1.29 17.21 -17.00
N PHE A 89 -0.29 16.72 -17.72
CA PHE A 89 0.02 15.29 -17.78
C PHE A 89 0.30 14.70 -16.38
N PHE A 90 1.22 15.29 -15.62
CA PHE A 90 1.58 14.80 -14.29
C PHE A 90 0.43 14.93 -13.27
N ILE A 91 -0.36 15.99 -13.35
CA ILE A 91 -1.55 16.18 -12.50
C ILE A 91 -2.58 15.08 -12.77
N LYS A 92 -2.93 14.86 -14.05
CA LYS A 92 -3.91 13.84 -14.43
C LYS A 92 -3.50 12.46 -13.95
N TYR A 93 -2.24 12.10 -14.15
CA TYR A 93 -1.73 10.79 -13.77
C TYR A 93 -1.70 10.63 -12.24
N SER A 94 -1.29 11.68 -11.51
CA SER A 94 -1.35 11.68 -10.04
C SER A 94 -2.78 11.53 -9.52
N TYR A 95 -3.74 12.23 -10.10
CA TYR A 95 -5.15 12.14 -9.70
C TYR A 95 -5.74 10.75 -9.98
N LEU A 96 -5.35 10.12 -11.08
CA LEU A 96 -5.70 8.72 -11.35
C LEU A 96 -5.14 7.80 -10.26
N ILE A 97 -3.85 7.91 -9.94
CA ILE A 97 -3.20 7.09 -8.90
C ILE A 97 -3.90 7.28 -7.55
N ILE A 98 -4.16 8.53 -7.14
CA ILE A 98 -4.83 8.83 -5.87
C ILE A 98 -6.20 8.15 -5.81
N TYR A 99 -7.01 8.30 -6.86
CA TYR A 99 -8.35 7.72 -6.92
C TYR A 99 -8.33 6.19 -6.80
N GLU A 100 -7.55 5.52 -7.64
CA GLU A 100 -7.44 4.06 -7.64
C GLU A 100 -6.81 3.57 -6.31
N THR A 101 -5.91 4.36 -5.73
CA THR A 101 -5.30 4.01 -4.44
C THR A 101 -6.31 4.04 -3.31
N ILE A 102 -7.13 5.09 -3.24
CA ILE A 102 -8.22 5.20 -2.26
C ILE A 102 -9.18 4.01 -2.38
N ASP A 103 -9.59 3.64 -3.59
CA ASP A 103 -10.53 2.53 -3.78
C ASP A 103 -9.96 1.18 -3.31
N LYS A 104 -8.64 0.96 -3.45
CA LYS A 104 -7.99 -0.23 -2.88
C LYS A 104 -7.83 -0.18 -1.37
N LEU A 105 -7.48 0.97 -0.80
CA LEU A 105 -7.29 1.12 0.65
C LEU A 105 -8.61 1.00 1.42
N LYS A 106 -9.63 1.69 0.90
CA LYS A 106 -10.97 1.81 1.50
C LYS A 106 -12.03 1.73 0.39
N PRO A 107 -12.36 0.52 -0.09
CA PRO A 107 -13.35 0.30 -1.14
C PRO A 107 -14.69 0.94 -0.80
N LEU A 108 -15.40 1.41 -1.82
CA LEU A 108 -16.75 1.97 -1.65
C LEU A 108 -17.77 0.96 -1.12
N LYS A 109 -17.58 -0.33 -1.42
CA LYS A 109 -18.45 -1.43 -0.99
C LYS A 109 -17.62 -2.53 -0.35
N GLY A 110 -18.08 -3.01 0.80
CA GLY A 110 -17.41 -4.08 1.55
C GLY A 110 -16.20 -3.58 2.35
N LYS A 111 -15.50 -4.53 2.97
CA LYS A 111 -14.25 -4.31 3.69
C LYS A 111 -13.08 -4.60 2.76
N SER A 112 -11.99 -3.86 2.89
CA SER A 112 -10.74 -4.27 2.24
C SER A 112 -10.23 -5.58 2.87
N GLY A 113 -9.46 -6.37 2.13
CA GLY A 113 -8.90 -7.63 2.67
C GLY A 113 -8.09 -7.39 3.96
N ILE A 114 -7.33 -6.30 3.99
CA ILE A 114 -6.58 -5.87 5.19
C ILE A 114 -7.49 -5.52 6.35
N GLN A 115 -8.60 -4.83 6.10
CA GLN A 115 -9.55 -4.53 7.16
C GLN A 115 -10.09 -5.82 7.79
N THR A 116 -10.48 -6.79 6.96
CA THR A 116 -10.94 -8.10 7.46
C THR A 116 -9.87 -8.81 8.29
N ILE A 117 -8.61 -8.81 7.84
CA ILE A 117 -7.52 -9.44 8.60
C ILE A 117 -7.26 -8.72 9.92
N VAL A 118 -7.14 -7.39 9.91
CA VAL A 118 -6.83 -6.59 11.09
C VAL A 118 -7.88 -6.79 12.17
N GLU A 119 -9.16 -6.68 11.82
CA GLU A 119 -10.27 -6.84 12.77
C GLU A 119 -10.34 -8.27 13.35
N SER A 120 -9.89 -9.28 12.61
CA SER A 120 -9.98 -10.68 13.05
C SER A 120 -8.76 -11.13 13.84
N ASN A 121 -7.56 -10.73 13.42
CA ASN A 121 -6.30 -11.35 13.85
C ASN A 121 -5.34 -10.36 14.54
N TYR A 122 -5.54 -9.04 14.36
CA TYR A 122 -4.61 -8.01 14.85
C TYR A 122 -5.35 -6.82 15.49
N PRO A 123 -6.05 -7.03 16.62
CA PRO A 123 -6.80 -5.97 17.29
C PRO A 123 -5.93 -4.76 17.66
N ASP A 124 -4.64 -4.96 17.94
CA ASP A 124 -3.68 -3.89 18.23
C ASP A 124 -3.50 -2.90 17.08
N LEU A 125 -3.83 -3.28 15.83
CA LEU A 125 -3.74 -2.43 14.65
C LEU A 125 -5.06 -1.72 14.31
N GLU A 126 -6.17 -2.08 14.96
CA GLU A 126 -7.50 -1.56 14.63
C GLU A 126 -7.56 -0.03 14.79
N GLY A 127 -6.98 0.50 15.85
CA GLY A 127 -6.92 1.95 16.10
C GLY A 127 -6.21 2.71 14.99
N SER A 128 -5.05 2.20 14.55
CA SER A 128 -4.27 2.79 13.46
C SER A 128 -5.00 2.72 12.13
N LEU A 129 -5.64 1.58 11.83
CA LEU A 129 -6.43 1.43 10.60
C LEU A 129 -7.65 2.35 10.57
N LYS A 130 -8.36 2.47 11.70
CA LYS A 130 -9.49 3.39 11.85
C LYS A 130 -9.05 4.84 11.64
N SER A 131 -7.91 5.24 12.21
CA SER A 131 -7.36 6.58 11.99
C SER A 131 -7.01 6.83 10.52
N LEU A 132 -6.39 5.86 9.83
CA LEU A 132 -6.14 5.94 8.40
C LEU A 132 -7.44 6.16 7.61
N PHE A 133 -8.49 5.41 7.92
CA PHE A 133 -9.78 5.54 7.24
C PHE A 133 -10.45 6.88 7.48
N GLN A 134 -10.29 7.45 8.68
CA GLN A 134 -10.76 8.82 8.97
C GLN A 134 -10.03 9.86 8.13
N ASP A 135 -8.71 9.73 7.95
CA ASP A 135 -7.94 10.63 7.11
C ASP A 135 -8.35 10.51 5.62
N ILE A 136 -8.58 9.29 5.14
CA ILE A 136 -9.10 9.06 3.78
C ILE A 136 -10.47 9.72 3.62
N ASP A 137 -11.36 9.58 4.60
CA ASP A 137 -12.69 10.19 4.53
C ASP A 137 -12.63 11.72 4.60
N ALA A 138 -11.72 12.28 5.39
CA ALA A 138 -11.47 13.72 5.43
C ALA A 138 -10.94 14.21 4.07
N PHE A 139 -9.98 13.49 3.48
CA PHE A 139 -9.42 13.79 2.16
C PHE A 139 -10.50 13.77 1.07
N LYS A 140 -11.40 12.78 1.08
CA LYS A 140 -12.51 12.69 0.11
C LYS A 140 -13.58 13.77 0.26
N LYS A 141 -13.75 14.32 1.47
CA LYS A 141 -14.71 15.39 1.76
C LYS A 141 -14.19 16.77 1.37
N ALA A 142 -12.89 16.92 1.12
CA ALA A 142 -12.33 18.17 0.62
C ALA A 142 -13.01 18.55 -0.70
N THR A 143 -13.35 19.84 -0.84
CA THR A 143 -14.10 20.37 -2.01
C THR A 143 -13.41 20.04 -3.33
N ASP A 144 -12.09 19.93 -3.29
CA ASP A 144 -11.22 19.66 -4.43
C ASP A 144 -11.08 18.17 -4.77
N TYR A 145 -11.48 17.23 -3.90
CA TYR A 145 -11.49 15.80 -4.25
C TYR A 145 -12.39 15.52 -5.47
N LYS A 146 -13.47 16.28 -5.62
CA LYS A 146 -14.33 16.22 -6.80
C LYS A 146 -13.58 16.55 -8.10
N LYS A 147 -12.53 17.37 -8.05
CA LYS A 147 -11.65 17.63 -9.20
C LYS A 147 -10.85 16.39 -9.57
N ILE A 148 -10.37 15.62 -8.59
CA ILE A 148 -9.70 14.32 -8.80
C ILE A 148 -10.64 13.35 -9.53
N GLU A 149 -11.86 13.18 -9.03
CA GLU A 149 -12.85 12.28 -9.65
C GLU A 149 -13.20 12.70 -11.08
N ASN A 150 -13.45 13.99 -11.30
CA ASN A 150 -13.74 14.52 -12.64
C ASN A 150 -12.56 14.33 -13.60
N THR A 151 -11.34 14.58 -13.14
CA THR A 151 -10.13 14.42 -13.96
C THR A 151 -9.93 12.96 -14.34
N ARG A 152 -10.09 12.03 -13.38
CA ARG A 152 -10.06 10.59 -13.61
C ARG A 152 -11.12 10.17 -14.63
N ASN A 153 -12.35 10.64 -14.48
CA ASN A 153 -13.48 10.23 -15.31
C ASN A 153 -13.50 10.83 -16.72
N TYR A 154 -12.94 12.02 -16.94
CA TYR A 154 -13.05 12.71 -18.23
C TYR A 154 -11.75 12.76 -19.02
N THR A 155 -10.59 12.59 -18.38
CA THR A 155 -9.31 12.87 -19.03
C THR A 155 -8.26 11.78 -18.89
N ALA A 156 -8.31 10.93 -17.87
CA ALA A 156 -7.29 9.92 -17.61
C ALA A 156 -7.82 8.48 -17.78
N GLY A 157 -8.80 8.07 -16.97
CA GLY A 157 -9.34 6.70 -16.96
C GLY A 157 -10.35 6.43 -18.08
N HIS A 158 -11.15 7.44 -18.45
CA HIS A 158 -12.02 7.39 -19.61
C HIS A 158 -11.83 8.68 -20.41
N ILE A 159 -11.23 8.60 -21.59
CA ILE A 159 -11.10 9.78 -22.46
C ILE A 159 -12.50 10.16 -22.93
N GLU A 160 -12.98 11.31 -22.47
CA GLU A 160 -14.29 11.84 -22.82
C GLU A 160 -14.40 12.03 -24.35
N LYS A 161 -15.54 11.64 -24.93
CA LYS A 161 -15.76 11.73 -26.38
C LYS A 161 -15.85 13.19 -26.84
N SER A 162 -16.32 14.06 -25.95
CA SER A 162 -16.34 15.50 -26.19
C SER A 162 -14.96 16.10 -25.93
N LEU A 163 -14.25 16.45 -27.01
CA LEU A 163 -12.96 17.16 -26.94
C LEU A 163 -13.06 18.44 -26.11
N LYS A 164 -14.16 19.18 -26.24
CA LYS A 164 -14.40 20.41 -25.45
C LYS A 164 -14.43 20.10 -23.96
N LYS A 165 -15.19 19.09 -23.54
CA LYS A 165 -15.30 18.73 -22.12
C LYS A 165 -13.98 18.18 -21.57
N TYR A 166 -13.24 17.41 -22.37
CA TYR A 166 -11.89 16.98 -22.04
C TYR A 166 -10.96 18.19 -21.81
N TYR A 167 -10.91 19.11 -22.78
CA TYR A 167 -10.02 20.26 -22.73
C TYR A 167 -10.39 21.24 -21.61
N ASP A 168 -11.68 21.56 -21.45
CA ASP A 168 -12.17 22.43 -20.37
C ASP A 168 -11.88 21.86 -18.97
N THR A 169 -11.81 20.53 -18.84
CA THR A 169 -11.42 19.87 -17.58
C THR A 169 -9.92 19.97 -17.37
N ALA A 170 -9.12 19.65 -18.39
CA ALA A 170 -7.66 19.70 -18.33
C ALA A 170 -7.12 21.12 -18.10
N TYR A 171 -7.72 22.12 -18.75
CA TYR A 171 -7.29 23.53 -18.66
C TYR A 171 -7.53 24.15 -17.28
N LYS A 172 -8.41 23.57 -16.46
CA LYS A 172 -8.68 24.03 -15.08
C LYS A 172 -7.73 23.44 -14.05
N LEU A 173 -6.80 22.57 -14.46
CA LEU A 173 -5.86 21.95 -13.54
C LEU A 173 -4.76 22.95 -13.18
N ASP A 174 -4.59 23.17 -11.87
CA ASP A 174 -3.56 24.02 -11.31
C ASP A 174 -2.44 23.19 -10.67
N GLY A 175 -1.19 23.58 -10.94
CA GLY A 175 -0.01 22.83 -10.51
C GLY A 175 0.27 22.96 -9.02
N GLU A 176 0.06 24.13 -8.42
CA GLU A 176 0.32 24.35 -6.99
C GLU A 176 -0.74 23.64 -6.14
N GLU A 177 -2.00 23.74 -6.56
CA GLU A 177 -3.11 23.02 -5.96
C GLU A 177 -2.86 21.51 -6.02
N ALA A 178 -2.53 20.98 -7.20
CA ALA A 178 -2.26 19.56 -7.37
C ALA A 178 -1.06 19.09 -6.54
N ALA A 179 0.03 19.86 -6.49
CA ALA A 179 1.18 19.55 -5.66
C ALA A 179 0.80 19.44 -4.17
N SER A 180 -0.04 20.35 -3.68
CA SER A 180 -0.58 20.29 -2.31
C SER A 180 -1.41 19.02 -2.09
N PHE A 181 -2.29 18.66 -3.03
CA PHE A 181 -3.09 17.43 -2.92
C PHE A 181 -2.26 16.16 -2.92
N ILE A 182 -1.27 16.08 -3.81
CA ILE A 182 -0.36 14.94 -3.88
C ILE A 182 0.40 14.81 -2.56
N ASN A 183 0.93 15.91 -2.04
CA ASN A 183 1.66 15.90 -0.77
C ASN A 183 0.77 15.48 0.42
N GLN A 184 -0.47 15.97 0.50
CA GLN A 184 -1.43 15.55 1.52
C GLN A 184 -1.73 14.04 1.43
N PHE A 185 -1.88 13.52 0.21
CA PHE A 185 -2.13 12.09 0.02
C PHE A 185 -0.89 11.24 0.33
N LEU A 186 0.32 11.70 0.03
CA LEU A 186 1.57 11.02 0.43
C LEU A 186 1.67 10.86 1.96
N ILE A 187 1.16 11.81 2.74
CA ILE A 187 1.08 11.69 4.21
C ILE A 187 0.14 10.54 4.61
N ILE A 188 -0.99 10.39 3.92
CA ILE A 188 -1.94 9.28 4.14
C ILE A 188 -1.27 7.94 3.79
N LEU A 189 -0.55 7.86 2.67
CA LEU A 189 0.18 6.65 2.27
C LEU A 189 1.28 6.30 3.27
N ASN A 190 1.96 7.29 3.85
CA ASN A 190 2.95 7.04 4.89
C ASN A 190 2.32 6.41 6.14
N LYS A 191 1.13 6.85 6.55
CA LYS A 191 0.37 6.18 7.63
C LYS A 191 0.02 4.74 7.27
N ALA A 192 -0.41 4.49 6.03
CA ALA A 192 -0.71 3.14 5.57
C ALA A 192 0.55 2.23 5.58
N LEU A 193 1.72 2.76 5.18
CA LEU A 193 2.99 2.04 5.26
C LEU A 193 3.38 1.70 6.70
N PHE A 194 3.17 2.61 7.65
CA PHE A 194 3.42 2.32 9.07
C PHE A 194 2.58 1.15 9.58
N ILE A 195 1.31 1.06 9.18
CA ILE A 195 0.47 -0.10 9.52
C ILE A 195 1.08 -1.40 8.99
N THR A 196 1.58 -1.41 7.74
CA THR A 196 2.24 -2.61 7.19
C THR A 196 3.52 -3.00 7.91
N ARG A 197 4.29 -2.01 8.38
CA ARG A 197 5.48 -2.23 9.20
C ARG A 197 5.10 -2.82 10.55
N ASP A 198 4.11 -2.24 11.21
CA ASP A 198 3.69 -2.67 12.55
C ASP A 198 3.07 -4.07 12.50
N TYR A 199 2.31 -4.39 11.44
CA TYR A 199 1.92 -5.76 11.12
C TYR A 199 3.12 -6.70 11.04
N ALA A 200 4.14 -6.36 10.25
CA ALA A 200 5.30 -7.23 10.09
C ALA A 200 6.01 -7.49 11.43
N VAL A 201 6.05 -6.50 12.32
CA VAL A 201 6.61 -6.66 13.68
C VAL A 201 5.77 -7.63 14.51
N ILE A 202 4.44 -7.43 14.56
CA ILE A 202 3.52 -8.25 15.36
C ILE A 202 3.47 -9.69 14.81
N ALA A 203 3.32 -9.86 13.51
CA ALA A 203 3.29 -11.18 12.85
C ALA A 203 4.57 -11.98 13.13
N ASN A 204 5.75 -11.34 13.01
CA ASN A 204 7.03 -11.97 13.33
C ASN A 204 7.13 -12.39 14.81
N LYS A 205 6.61 -11.57 15.73
CA LYS A 205 6.58 -11.91 17.16
C LYS A 205 5.68 -13.14 17.39
N ASN A 206 4.46 -13.12 16.86
CA ASN A 206 3.50 -14.22 16.98
C ASN A 206 4.06 -15.52 16.40
N GLN A 207 4.74 -15.46 15.25
CA GLN A 207 5.35 -16.64 14.63
C GLN A 207 6.50 -17.22 15.46
N LYS A 208 7.34 -16.37 16.09
CA LYS A 208 8.40 -16.81 16.99
C LYS A 208 7.83 -17.50 18.23
N GLU A 209 6.74 -16.99 18.79
CA GLU A 209 6.06 -17.59 19.94
C GLU A 209 5.43 -18.95 19.58
N LYS A 210 4.70 -19.03 18.45
CA LYS A 210 4.17 -20.31 17.92
C LYS A 210 5.28 -21.35 17.70
N SER A 211 6.41 -20.93 17.13
CA SER A 211 7.55 -21.82 16.87
C SER A 211 8.18 -22.34 18.16
N ARG A 212 8.28 -21.50 19.20
CA ARG A 212 8.75 -21.92 20.53
C ARG A 212 7.83 -22.96 21.16
N ASP A 213 6.53 -22.71 21.16
CA ASP A 213 5.54 -23.65 21.70
C ASP A 213 5.58 -25.00 20.96
N THR A 214 5.69 -24.97 19.63
CA THR A 214 5.80 -26.19 18.82
C THR A 214 7.07 -26.97 19.15
N ASN A 215 8.21 -26.30 19.32
CA ASN A 215 9.46 -26.96 19.71
C ASN A 215 9.37 -27.59 21.12
N VAL A 216 8.73 -26.90 22.08
CA VAL A 216 8.50 -27.46 23.43
C VAL A 216 7.65 -28.72 23.35
N ARG A 217 6.55 -28.69 22.59
CA ARG A 217 5.68 -29.86 22.40
C ARG A 217 6.41 -31.03 21.73
N LEU A 218 7.21 -30.74 20.70
CA LEU A 218 7.99 -31.77 20.01
C LEU A 218 9.00 -32.43 20.96
N ASN A 219 9.71 -31.65 21.76
CA ASN A 219 10.67 -32.17 22.74
C ASN A 219 9.97 -33.05 23.79
N ASN A 220 8.81 -32.61 24.30
CA ASN A 220 8.04 -33.42 25.26
C ASN A 220 7.60 -34.76 24.64
N LEU A 221 7.13 -34.76 23.39
CA LEU A 221 6.76 -35.98 22.68
C LEU A 221 7.97 -36.91 22.45
N LEU A 222 9.13 -36.33 22.13
CA LEU A 222 10.37 -37.10 21.98
C LEU A 222 10.79 -37.74 23.30
N ASP A 223 10.69 -37.02 24.41
CA ASP A 223 10.99 -37.53 25.75
C ASP A 223 10.02 -38.66 26.14
N GLU A 224 8.73 -38.53 25.83
CA GLU A 224 7.74 -39.58 26.03
C GLU A 224 8.09 -40.84 25.22
N ILE A 225 8.38 -40.71 23.93
CA ILE A 225 8.79 -41.83 23.06
C ILE A 225 10.05 -42.51 23.61
N GLN A 226 11.07 -41.73 24.01
CA GLN A 226 12.29 -42.28 24.60
C GLN A 226 12.01 -43.05 25.89
N SER A 227 11.06 -42.59 26.71
CA SER A 227 10.65 -43.29 27.93
C SER A 227 9.96 -44.62 27.65
N PHE A 228 9.21 -44.72 26.55
CA PHE A 228 8.58 -45.96 26.10
C PHE A 228 9.60 -46.96 25.55
N ILE A 229 10.59 -46.51 24.78
CA ILE A 229 11.64 -47.38 24.20
C ILE A 229 12.55 -47.98 25.29
N ARG A 230 12.70 -47.31 26.43
CA ARG A 230 13.53 -47.77 27.56
C ARG A 230 12.85 -48.76 28.50
N LYS A 231 11.56 -49.05 28.31
CA LYS A 231 10.80 -50.08 29.04
C LYS A 231 10.77 -51.38 28.25
#